data_AF-A0A1K1QKP7-F1
#
_entry.id   AF-A0A1K1QKP7-F1
#
_cell.length_a   1.000
_cell.length_b   1.000
_cell.length_c   1.000
_cell.angle_alpha   90.00
_cell.angle_beta   90.00
_cell.angle_gamma   90.00
#
_symmetry.space_group_name_H-M   'P 1'
#
loop_
_entity.id
_entity.type
_entity.pdbx_description
1 polymer ?
#
loop_
_entity_poly.entity_id
_entity_poly.type
_entity_poly.pdbx_seq_one_letter_code
_entity_poly.pdbx_strand_id
1 'polypeptide(L)'
;MTRQRTLLLTSMILVLFCCEKKQSELEFEQSIVYEIFPALMDSLQFEFRLKPPPPPKPIFNEKGEIIGTDTTGIGKGLADYEKRKAELKADSVKLVVAIRDSVYPLKTEERNQLLKHFQNQNLTLGSTDISTEYKIELNKLIADKKLRFKYLSEFPEGKDIWKKEYSFHFGGLTSLTRIQFDTTKSFGVLECGMSCGRECGHGVRVFIKKVNGKWIIDKLEETWIV
;
A
#
# COMPACT_ATOMS: atom_id res chain seq x y z
N MET A 1 -4.50 3.25 61.70
CA MET A 1 -4.46 2.17 60.70
C MET A 1 -3.18 2.31 59.89
N THR A 2 -2.39 1.25 59.90
CA THR A 2 -0.96 1.18 59.59
C THR A 2 -0.64 1.55 58.14
N ARG A 3 0.40 2.37 57.95
CA ARG A 3 1.03 2.72 56.66
C ARG A 3 1.31 1.48 55.77
N GLN A 4 1.50 0.33 56.40
CA GLN A 4 1.58 -1.00 55.78
C GLN A 4 0.30 -1.45 55.07
N ARG A 5 -0.89 -1.22 55.65
CA ARG A 5 -2.18 -1.53 55.01
C ARG A 5 -2.41 -0.64 53.79
N THR A 6 -2.03 0.64 53.86
CA THR A 6 -2.13 1.56 52.72
C THR A 6 -1.21 1.17 51.57
N LEU A 7 0.02 0.74 51.86
CA LEU A 7 0.99 0.22 50.87
C LEU A 7 0.52 -1.08 50.21
N LEU A 8 -0.06 -2.00 50.99
CA LEU A 8 -0.65 -3.25 50.48
C LEU A 8 -1.86 -2.98 49.58
N LEU A 9 -2.73 -2.04 49.94
CA LEU A 9 -3.87 -1.62 49.13
C LEU A 9 -3.44 -0.95 47.82
N THR A 10 -2.41 -0.09 47.83
CA THR A 10 -1.87 0.52 46.60
C THR A 10 -1.16 -0.50 45.69
N SER A 11 -0.47 -1.49 46.27
CA SER A 11 0.17 -2.57 45.51
C SER A 11 -0.85 -3.49 44.84
N MET A 12 -2.00 -3.75 45.49
CA MET A 12 -3.05 -4.61 44.96
C MET A 12 -3.84 -3.94 43.81
N ILE A 13 -3.95 -2.60 43.81
CA ILE A 13 -4.58 -1.83 42.72
C ILE A 13 -3.70 -1.81 41.46
N LEU A 14 -2.37 -1.76 41.60
CA LEU A 14 -1.44 -1.81 40.45
C LEU A 14 -1.48 -3.14 39.68
N VAL A 15 -1.77 -4.26 40.36
CA VAL A 15 -1.90 -5.58 39.71
C VAL A 15 -3.21 -5.71 38.93
N LEU A 16 -4.26 -4.97 39.30
CA LEU A 16 -5.56 -5.00 38.62
C LEU A 16 -5.59 -4.23 37.29
N PHE A 17 -4.64 -3.33 37.04
CA PHE A 17 -4.53 -2.58 35.77
C PHE A 17 -3.63 -3.25 34.72
N CYS A 18 -2.98 -4.38 35.04
CA CYS A 18 -2.03 -5.04 34.12
C CYS A 18 -2.68 -6.08 33.19
N CYS A 19 -4.01 -6.04 33.03
CA CYS A 19 -4.69 -6.87 32.04
C CYS A 19 -4.57 -6.18 30.67
N GLU A 20 -3.45 -6.43 29.97
CA GLU A 20 -3.34 -6.08 28.55
C GLU A 20 -4.46 -6.81 27.81
N LYS A 21 -5.45 -6.07 27.30
CA LYS A 21 -6.43 -6.65 26.38
C LYS A 21 -5.65 -7.20 25.20
N LYS A 22 -5.63 -8.53 25.05
CA LYS A 22 -5.07 -9.19 23.88
C LYS A 22 -5.85 -8.70 22.66
N GLN A 23 -5.20 -7.87 21.85
CA GLN A 23 -5.72 -7.41 20.56
C GLN A 23 -6.04 -8.64 19.70
N SER A 24 -7.20 -8.63 19.04
CA SER A 24 -7.55 -9.70 18.10
C SER A 24 -6.61 -9.70 16.89
N GLU A 25 -6.50 -10.83 16.18
CA GLU A 25 -5.70 -10.92 14.94
C GLU A 25 -6.14 -9.89 13.90
N LEU A 26 -7.45 -9.63 13.79
CA LEU A 26 -8.01 -8.66 12.86
C LEU A 26 -7.65 -7.21 13.25
N GLU A 27 -7.84 -6.85 14.53
CA GLU A 27 -7.46 -5.53 15.01
C GLU A 27 -5.95 -5.30 14.85
N PHE A 28 -5.14 -6.34 15.05
CA PHE A 28 -3.70 -6.32 14.83
C PHE A 28 -3.38 -6.02 13.36
N GLU A 29 -3.92 -6.80 12.43
CA GLU A 29 -3.74 -6.58 10.99
C GLU A 29 -4.15 -5.17 10.56
N GLN A 30 -5.32 -4.70 11.00
CA GLN A 30 -5.81 -3.36 10.72
C GLN A 30 -4.84 -2.28 11.20
N SER A 31 -4.29 -2.42 12.41
CA SER A 31 -3.31 -1.47 12.93
C SER A 31 -2.05 -1.41 12.05
N ILE A 32 -1.62 -2.55 11.50
CA ILE A 32 -0.46 -2.60 10.61
C ILE A 32 -0.76 -1.95 9.26
N VAL A 33 -1.95 -2.19 8.69
CA VAL A 33 -2.39 -1.50 7.46
C VAL A 33 -2.29 0.01 7.63
N TYR A 34 -2.86 0.56 8.71
CA TYR A 34 -2.84 2.00 8.95
C TYR A 34 -1.43 2.55 9.26
N GLU A 35 -0.57 1.76 9.90
CA GLU A 35 0.82 2.12 10.17
C GLU A 35 1.64 2.26 8.88
N ILE A 36 1.52 1.31 7.95
CA ILE A 36 2.31 1.30 6.71
C ILE A 36 1.70 2.16 5.61
N PHE A 37 0.41 2.51 5.70
CA PHE A 37 -0.32 3.21 4.65
C PHE A 37 0.35 4.49 4.14
N PRO A 38 0.89 5.39 4.99
CA PRO A 38 1.59 6.59 4.51
C PRO A 38 2.78 6.24 3.62
N ALA A 39 3.64 5.33 4.08
CA ALA A 39 4.84 4.90 3.34
C ALA A 39 4.47 4.17 2.05
N LEU A 40 3.37 3.41 2.05
CA LEU A 40 2.86 2.73 0.87
C LEU A 40 2.40 3.75 -0.17
N MET A 41 1.57 4.72 0.22
CA MET A 41 1.07 5.76 -0.69
C MET A 41 2.19 6.64 -1.25
N ASP A 42 3.19 6.99 -0.43
CA ASP A 42 4.36 7.75 -0.86
C ASP A 42 5.19 6.98 -1.89
N SER A 43 5.36 5.67 -1.68
CA SER A 43 6.13 4.81 -2.58
C SER A 43 5.41 4.57 -3.90
N LEU A 44 4.09 4.46 -3.85
CA LEU A 44 3.22 4.23 -5.00
C LEU A 44 3.08 5.45 -5.92
N GLN A 45 3.48 6.65 -5.47
CA GLN A 45 3.48 7.90 -6.25
C GLN A 45 2.17 8.09 -7.05
N PHE A 46 1.04 8.23 -6.34
CA PHE A 46 -0.28 8.57 -6.93
C PHE A 46 -0.28 9.97 -7.58
N GLU A 47 0.49 10.15 -8.65
CA GLU A 47 0.55 11.37 -9.44
C GLU A 47 0.33 11.04 -10.91
N PHE A 48 -0.91 10.66 -11.22
CA PHE A 48 -1.29 10.21 -12.56
C PHE A 48 -1.33 11.34 -13.60
N ARG A 49 -1.20 12.59 -13.17
CA ARG A 49 -0.98 13.73 -14.07
C ARG A 49 0.45 13.73 -14.63
N LEU A 50 1.35 12.93 -14.05
CA LEU A 50 2.71 12.71 -14.51
C LEU A 50 2.76 11.42 -15.33
N LYS A 51 2.93 11.56 -16.65
CA LYS A 51 3.14 10.41 -17.54
C LYS A 51 4.64 10.13 -17.63
N PRO A 52 5.10 8.88 -17.40
CA PRO A 52 6.49 8.55 -17.62
C PRO A 52 6.85 8.75 -19.10
N PRO A 53 8.11 9.12 -19.41
CA PRO A 53 8.55 9.19 -20.80
C PRO A 53 8.41 7.80 -21.44
N PRO A 54 8.05 7.73 -22.73
CA PRO A 54 7.93 6.46 -23.41
C PRO A 54 9.28 5.71 -23.39
N PRO A 55 9.26 4.37 -23.38
CA PRO A 55 10.48 3.60 -23.46
C PRO A 55 11.25 3.94 -24.75
N PRO A 56 12.59 3.83 -24.72
CA PRO A 56 13.43 3.97 -25.90
C PRO A 56 12.94 3.09 -27.06
N LYS A 57 12.98 3.60 -28.30
CA LYS A 57 12.55 2.81 -29.46
C LYS A 57 13.62 1.79 -29.84
N PRO A 58 13.28 0.50 -30.03
CA PRO A 58 14.23 -0.47 -30.56
C PRO A 58 14.55 -0.17 -32.02
N ILE A 59 15.81 -0.40 -32.41
CA ILE A 59 16.31 -0.34 -33.79
C ILE A 59 16.43 -1.77 -34.30
N PHE A 60 15.80 -2.05 -35.44
CA PHE A 60 15.77 -3.38 -36.04
C PHE A 60 16.68 -3.47 -37.27
N ASN A 61 17.28 -4.64 -37.51
CA ASN A 61 17.89 -4.95 -38.81
C ASN A 61 16.84 -5.42 -39.83
N GLU A 62 17.28 -5.69 -41.06
CA GLU A 62 16.41 -6.19 -42.15
C GLU A 62 15.71 -7.52 -41.84
N LYS A 63 16.23 -8.31 -40.89
CA LYS A 63 15.64 -9.57 -40.44
C LYS A 63 14.66 -9.40 -39.27
N GLY A 64 14.46 -8.17 -38.78
CA GLY A 64 13.60 -7.88 -37.64
C GLY A 64 14.23 -8.14 -36.27
N GLU A 65 15.56 -8.31 -36.19
CA GLU A 65 16.27 -8.49 -34.92
C GLU A 65 16.64 -7.12 -34.33
N ILE A 66 16.55 -6.98 -33.00
CA ILE A 66 16.95 -5.75 -32.29
C ILE A 66 18.47 -5.64 -32.33
N ILE A 67 18.99 -4.61 -32.99
CA ILE A 67 20.43 -4.33 -33.11
C ILE A 67 20.87 -3.11 -32.29
N GLY A 68 19.91 -2.39 -31.69
CA GLY A 68 20.21 -1.25 -30.86
C GLY A 68 18.95 -0.56 -30.38
N THR A 69 19.15 0.61 -29.79
CA THR A 69 18.09 1.41 -29.17
C THR A 69 18.31 2.87 -29.55
N ASP A 70 17.27 3.53 -30.06
CA ASP A 70 17.31 4.96 -30.32
C ASP A 70 17.16 5.72 -29.01
N THR A 71 18.25 6.37 -28.61
CA THR A 71 18.30 7.21 -27.40
C THR A 71 18.11 8.70 -27.69
N THR A 72 17.83 9.06 -28.94
CA THR A 72 17.67 10.46 -29.36
C THR A 72 16.49 11.09 -28.62
N GLY A 73 16.73 12.22 -27.95
CA GLY A 73 15.70 12.97 -27.23
C GLY A 73 15.31 12.41 -25.86
N ILE A 74 15.81 11.24 -25.44
CA ILE A 74 15.53 10.66 -24.11
C ILE A 74 15.96 11.60 -22.99
N GLY A 75 17.17 12.18 -23.09
CA GLY A 75 17.67 13.09 -22.06
C GLY A 75 16.76 14.31 -21.85
N LYS A 76 16.19 14.86 -22.93
CA LYS A 76 15.20 15.94 -22.84
C LYS A 76 13.90 15.46 -22.20
N GLY A 77 13.39 14.31 -22.62
CA GLY A 77 12.18 13.72 -22.05
C GLY A 77 12.31 13.46 -20.54
N LEU A 78 13.48 12.98 -20.10
CA LEU A 78 13.78 12.74 -18.69
C LEU A 78 13.87 14.06 -17.91
N ALA A 79 14.51 15.09 -18.47
CA ALA A 79 14.58 16.41 -17.85
C ALA A 79 13.20 17.08 -17.73
N ASP A 80 12.37 17.01 -18.78
CA ASP A 80 11.00 17.54 -18.77
C ASP A 80 10.12 16.78 -17.75
N TYR A 81 10.29 15.45 -17.64
CA TYR A 81 9.63 14.62 -16.63
C TYR A 81 9.99 15.05 -15.20
N GLU A 82 11.28 15.18 -14.89
CA GLU A 82 11.73 15.60 -13.55
C GLU A 82 11.27 17.02 -13.21
N LYS A 83 11.31 17.94 -14.19
CA LYS A 83 10.77 19.29 -14.02
C LYS A 83 9.27 19.23 -13.70
N ARG A 84 8.49 18.48 -14.47
CA ARG A 84 7.05 18.35 -14.26
C ARG A 84 6.71 17.69 -12.92
N LYS A 85 7.51 16.70 -12.51
CA LYS A 85 7.40 16.05 -11.19
C LYS A 85 7.60 17.06 -10.07
N ALA A 86 8.61 17.93 -10.17
CA ALA A 86 8.85 18.99 -9.20
C ALA A 86 7.70 20.02 -9.15
N GLU A 87 7.14 20.42 -10.30
CA GLU A 87 5.98 21.32 -10.37
C GLU A 87 4.75 20.73 -9.68
N LEU A 88 4.42 19.46 -9.96
CA LEU A 88 3.27 18.77 -9.35
C LEU A 88 3.47 18.55 -7.85
N LYS A 89 4.72 18.34 -7.41
CA LYS A 89 5.08 18.30 -6.00
C LYS A 89 4.85 19.65 -5.30
N ALA A 90 5.07 20.77 -5.99
CA ALA A 90 4.84 22.12 -5.45
C ALA A 90 3.38 22.60 -5.56
N ASP A 91 2.58 22.00 -6.44
CA ASP A 91 1.17 22.32 -6.65
C ASP A 91 0.31 22.14 -5.38
N SER A 92 -0.77 22.89 -5.25
CA SER A 92 -1.77 22.81 -4.17
C SER A 92 -2.99 21.92 -4.48
N VAL A 93 -3.10 21.41 -5.71
CA VAL A 93 -4.22 20.55 -6.13
C VAL A 93 -4.37 19.35 -5.22
N LYS A 94 -5.61 19.10 -4.81
CA LYS A 94 -6.02 17.92 -4.05
C LYS A 94 -6.60 16.88 -4.99
N LEU A 95 -6.10 15.65 -4.88
CA LEU A 95 -6.57 14.49 -5.62
C LEU A 95 -7.53 13.68 -4.76
N VAL A 96 -8.65 13.29 -5.34
CA VAL A 96 -9.59 12.33 -4.73
C VAL A 96 -9.27 10.94 -5.25
N VAL A 97 -8.84 10.05 -4.36
CA VAL A 97 -8.58 8.64 -4.66
C VAL A 97 -9.76 7.83 -4.13
N ALA A 98 -10.40 7.06 -5.01
CA ALA A 98 -11.39 6.10 -4.60
C ALA A 98 -10.69 4.84 -4.07
N ILE A 99 -11.05 4.39 -2.88
CA ILE A 99 -10.54 3.15 -2.28
C ILE A 99 -11.66 2.14 -2.19
N ARG A 100 -11.38 0.88 -2.51
CA ARG A 100 -12.35 -0.20 -2.28
C ARG A 100 -12.78 -0.19 -0.82
N ASP A 101 -14.09 -0.31 -0.58
CA ASP A 101 -14.70 -0.25 0.74
C ASP A 101 -14.11 -1.24 1.75
N SER A 102 -13.75 -2.43 1.26
CA SER A 102 -13.15 -3.50 2.05
C SER A 102 -11.86 -3.99 1.42
N VAL A 103 -11.01 -4.62 2.22
CA VAL A 103 -9.83 -5.34 1.71
C VAL A 103 -10.26 -6.61 0.96
N TYR A 104 -9.51 -6.97 -0.07
CA TYR A 104 -9.70 -8.23 -0.79
C TYR A 104 -9.13 -9.42 0.00
N PRO A 105 -9.64 -10.64 -0.22
CA PRO A 105 -8.95 -11.86 0.18
C PRO A 105 -7.54 -11.90 -0.41
N LEU A 106 -6.57 -12.43 0.35
CA LEU A 106 -5.21 -12.62 -0.17
C LEU A 106 -5.12 -13.98 -0.88
N LYS A 107 -4.48 -14.00 -2.05
CA LYS A 107 -4.23 -15.23 -2.80
C LYS A 107 -3.22 -16.11 -2.06
N THR A 108 -3.42 -17.44 -2.09
CA THR A 108 -2.49 -18.39 -1.45
C THR A 108 -1.06 -18.29 -1.99
N GLU A 109 -0.88 -17.91 -3.25
CA GLU A 109 0.43 -17.68 -3.89
C GLU A 109 1.31 -16.72 -3.08
N GLU A 110 0.71 -15.71 -2.45
CA GLU A 110 1.43 -14.71 -1.66
C GLU A 110 2.15 -15.34 -0.46
N ARG A 111 1.63 -16.44 0.08
CA ARG A 111 2.30 -17.21 1.14
C ARG A 111 3.64 -17.76 0.66
N ASN A 112 3.69 -18.28 -0.56
CA ASN A 112 4.93 -18.80 -1.14
C ASN A 112 5.92 -17.66 -1.42
N GLN A 113 5.42 -16.51 -1.89
CA GLN A 113 6.25 -15.34 -2.14
C GLN A 113 6.85 -14.77 -0.83
N LEU A 114 6.09 -14.76 0.27
CA LEU A 114 6.60 -14.37 1.59
C LEU A 114 7.75 -15.27 2.05
N LEU A 115 7.57 -16.59 1.96
CA LEU A 115 8.61 -17.56 2.32
C LEU A 115 9.85 -17.40 1.45
N LYS A 116 9.68 -17.20 0.14
CA LYS A 116 10.78 -16.99 -0.81
C LYS A 116 11.56 -15.71 -0.52
N HIS A 117 10.86 -14.60 -0.31
CA HIS A 117 11.49 -13.30 -0.07
C HIS A 117 12.31 -13.28 1.23
N PHE A 118 11.80 -13.92 2.28
CA PHE A 118 12.47 -14.03 3.58
C PHE A 118 13.04 -15.43 3.87
N GLN A 119 13.49 -16.15 2.84
CA GLN A 119 13.97 -17.54 2.98
C GLN A 119 15.09 -17.72 4.02
N ASN A 120 15.93 -16.69 4.20
CA ASN A 120 17.04 -16.72 5.16
C ASN A 120 16.59 -16.54 6.63
N GLN A 121 15.30 -16.29 6.88
CA GLN A 121 14.75 -16.03 8.22
C GLN A 121 14.03 -17.24 8.82
N ASN A 122 13.98 -18.39 8.10
CA ASN A 122 13.29 -19.62 8.55
C ASN A 122 11.85 -19.38 9.04
N LEU A 123 11.06 -18.66 8.23
CA LEU A 123 9.69 -18.32 8.58
C LEU A 123 8.79 -19.55 8.74
N THR A 124 7.89 -19.47 9.72
CA THR A 124 6.74 -20.38 9.83
C THR A 124 5.46 -19.57 9.64
N LEU A 125 4.55 -20.05 8.78
CA LEU A 125 3.28 -19.39 8.50
C LEU A 125 2.14 -20.04 9.30
N GLY A 126 1.33 -19.20 9.95
CA GLY A 126 0.13 -19.64 10.65
C GLY A 126 -1.06 -19.89 9.71
N SER A 127 -2.16 -20.33 10.31
CA SER A 127 -3.47 -20.52 9.66
C SER A 127 -4.32 -19.23 9.68
N THR A 128 -3.68 -18.07 9.50
CA THR A 128 -4.40 -16.78 9.46
C THR A 128 -5.49 -16.85 8.40
N ASP A 129 -6.73 -16.55 8.79
CA ASP A 129 -7.82 -16.43 7.83
C ASP A 129 -7.60 -15.17 6.99
N ILE A 130 -7.07 -15.38 5.80
CA ILE A 130 -6.83 -14.38 4.76
C ILE A 130 -7.98 -14.32 3.72
N SER A 131 -9.07 -15.05 3.97
CA SER A 131 -10.20 -15.18 3.04
C SER A 131 -11.36 -14.23 3.36
N THR A 132 -11.52 -13.85 4.62
CA THR A 132 -12.59 -12.94 5.05
C THR A 132 -12.25 -11.48 4.75
N GLU A 133 -13.19 -10.71 4.21
CA GLU A 133 -13.00 -9.27 3.99
C GLU A 133 -13.30 -8.46 5.27
N TYR A 134 -12.67 -7.30 5.42
CA TYR A 134 -13.08 -6.30 6.40
C TYR A 134 -13.08 -4.90 5.80
N LYS A 135 -13.95 -4.05 6.35
CA LYS A 135 -14.13 -2.67 5.90
C LYS A 135 -12.94 -1.79 6.31
N ILE A 136 -12.45 -0.98 5.39
CA ILE A 136 -11.40 0.01 5.63
C ILE A 136 -12.03 1.25 6.28
N GLU A 137 -11.43 1.76 7.35
CA GLU A 137 -11.88 2.99 8.00
C GLU A 137 -11.13 4.20 7.43
N LEU A 138 -11.77 4.96 6.54
CA LEU A 138 -11.12 6.08 5.83
C LEU A 138 -10.51 7.13 6.75
N ASN A 139 -11.09 7.37 7.93
CA ASN A 139 -10.61 8.33 8.92
C ASN A 139 -9.29 7.90 9.60
N LYS A 140 -8.93 6.61 9.51
CA LYS A 140 -7.66 6.08 10.02
C LYS A 140 -6.55 6.08 8.97
N LEU A 141 -6.87 6.31 7.70
CA LEU A 141 -5.89 6.42 6.63
C LEU A 141 -5.12 7.73 6.74
N ILE A 142 -3.81 7.63 6.95
CA ILE A 142 -2.90 8.77 6.96
C ILE A 142 -2.10 8.75 5.66
N ALA A 143 -2.12 9.85 4.92
CA ALA A 143 -1.34 10.04 3.70
C ALA A 143 -1.00 11.53 3.50
N ASP A 144 -0.35 11.87 2.38
CA ASP A 144 -0.14 13.25 2.00
C ASP A 144 -1.45 14.05 2.00
N LYS A 145 -1.41 15.29 2.50
CA LYS A 145 -2.58 16.19 2.62
C LYS A 145 -3.23 16.53 1.28
N LYS A 146 -2.54 16.29 0.16
CA LYS A 146 -3.08 16.40 -1.20
C LYS A 146 -4.04 15.27 -1.53
N LEU A 147 -3.92 14.12 -0.87
CA LEU A 147 -4.78 12.98 -1.11
C LEU A 147 -6.02 13.05 -0.21
N ARG A 148 -7.17 12.78 -0.81
CA ARG A 148 -8.44 12.60 -0.13
C ARG A 148 -9.02 11.27 -0.55
N PHE A 149 -9.42 10.46 0.42
CA PHE A 149 -10.00 9.15 0.15
C PHE A 149 -11.53 9.21 0.22
N LYS A 150 -12.16 8.47 -0.69
CA LYS A 150 -13.59 8.19 -0.70
C LYS A 150 -13.81 6.72 -0.99
N TYR A 151 -14.92 6.16 -0.54
CA TYR A 151 -15.23 4.78 -0.87
C TYR A 151 -15.54 4.64 -2.36
N LEU A 152 -15.11 3.55 -2.97
CA LEU A 152 -15.39 3.24 -4.36
C LEU A 152 -16.89 3.14 -4.62
N SER A 153 -17.65 2.64 -3.65
CA SER A 153 -19.12 2.58 -3.72
C SER A 153 -19.81 3.96 -3.86
N GLU A 154 -19.12 5.08 -3.59
CA GLU A 154 -19.64 6.43 -3.80
C GLU A 154 -19.56 6.89 -5.28
N PHE A 155 -18.97 6.08 -6.15
CA PHE A 155 -18.71 6.42 -7.56
C PHE A 155 -19.53 5.53 -8.52
N PRO A 156 -19.69 5.95 -9.79
CA PRO A 156 -20.30 5.09 -10.80
C PRO A 156 -19.53 3.78 -10.96
N GLU A 157 -20.26 2.70 -11.25
CA GLU A 157 -19.64 1.38 -11.40
C GLU A 157 -18.87 1.22 -12.71
N GLY A 158 -17.88 0.33 -12.69
CA GLY A 158 -17.14 -0.09 -13.87
C GLY A 158 -16.43 1.06 -14.59
N LYS A 159 -16.58 1.12 -15.92
CA LYS A 159 -15.87 2.10 -16.76
C LYS A 159 -16.38 3.53 -16.62
N ASP A 160 -17.58 3.73 -16.05
CA ASP A 160 -18.23 5.04 -16.04
C ASP A 160 -17.62 5.95 -14.97
N ILE A 161 -16.91 5.39 -13.99
CA ILE A 161 -16.08 6.16 -13.04
C ILE A 161 -15.07 7.06 -13.76
N TRP A 162 -14.52 6.62 -14.88
CA TRP A 162 -13.50 7.34 -15.65
C TRP A 162 -14.07 8.34 -16.65
N LYS A 163 -15.36 8.22 -16.98
CA LYS A 163 -16.03 9.08 -17.97
C LYS A 163 -16.75 10.25 -17.33
N LYS A 164 -17.13 10.09 -16.06
CA LYS A 164 -17.87 11.11 -15.33
C LYS A 164 -16.98 12.33 -15.11
N GLU A 165 -17.53 13.50 -15.38
CA GLU A 165 -16.94 14.75 -14.94
C GLU A 165 -17.22 14.95 -13.45
N TYR A 166 -16.16 15.23 -12.69
CA TYR A 166 -16.24 15.53 -11.27
C TYR A 166 -15.88 16.99 -11.03
N SER A 167 -16.46 17.58 -9.99
CA SER A 167 -16.08 18.91 -9.50
C SER A 167 -14.71 18.92 -8.77
N PHE A 168 -14.00 17.79 -8.77
CA PHE A 168 -12.70 17.59 -8.14
C PHE A 168 -11.77 16.81 -9.07
N HIS A 169 -10.46 16.89 -8.81
CA HIS A 169 -9.48 16.08 -9.54
C HIS A 169 -9.53 14.65 -9.05
N PHE A 170 -10.09 13.76 -9.85
CA PHE A 170 -10.05 12.33 -9.58
C PHE A 170 -8.63 11.82 -9.81
N GLY A 171 -8.00 11.31 -8.76
CA GLY A 171 -6.68 10.71 -8.82
C GLY A 171 -6.76 9.32 -9.42
N GLY A 172 -7.66 8.48 -8.93
CA GLY A 172 -7.77 7.11 -9.43
C GLY A 172 -8.32 6.19 -8.36
N LEU A 173 -8.01 4.91 -8.51
CA LEU A 173 -8.48 3.83 -7.66
C LEU A 173 -7.34 3.19 -6.90
N THR A 174 -7.62 2.75 -5.67
CA THR A 174 -6.74 1.89 -4.91
C THR A 174 -7.49 0.78 -4.19
N SER A 175 -6.80 -0.32 -3.95
CA SER A 175 -7.29 -1.44 -3.17
C SER A 175 -6.15 -2.07 -2.38
N LEU A 176 -6.51 -2.78 -1.31
CA LEU A 176 -5.60 -3.55 -0.48
C LEU A 176 -6.16 -4.96 -0.32
N THR A 177 -5.30 -5.96 -0.16
CA THR A 177 -5.69 -7.29 0.30
C THR A 177 -5.56 -7.41 1.82
N ARG A 178 -5.98 -8.55 2.35
CA ARG A 178 -5.53 -9.05 3.66
C ARG A 178 -4.00 -9.14 3.71
N ILE A 179 -3.45 -9.15 4.92
CA ILE A 179 -2.02 -9.37 5.17
C ILE A 179 -1.79 -10.80 5.66
N GLN A 180 -0.85 -11.51 5.04
CA GLN A 180 -0.29 -12.73 5.59
C GLN A 180 0.91 -12.39 6.47
N PHE A 181 0.88 -12.79 7.73
CA PHE A 181 2.02 -12.68 8.64
C PHE A 181 2.72 -14.03 8.84
N ASP A 182 3.99 -13.98 9.23
CA ASP A 182 4.62 -15.12 9.88
C ASP A 182 4.10 -15.29 11.32
N THR A 183 4.30 -16.46 11.90
CA THR A 183 3.85 -16.78 13.27
C THR A 183 4.44 -15.87 14.35
N THR A 184 5.61 -15.27 14.11
CA THR A 184 6.23 -14.34 15.06
C THR A 184 5.72 -12.91 14.92
N LYS A 185 4.90 -12.61 13.90
CA LYS A 185 4.42 -11.26 13.56
C LYS A 185 5.58 -10.27 13.40
N SER A 186 6.61 -10.71 12.69
CA SER A 186 7.80 -9.92 12.37
C SER A 186 7.91 -9.65 10.86
N PHE A 187 7.24 -10.45 10.04
CA PHE A 187 7.25 -10.36 8.58
C PHE A 187 5.83 -10.51 8.04
N GLY A 188 5.55 -9.85 6.93
CA GLY A 188 4.27 -10.01 6.26
C GLY A 188 4.29 -9.64 4.79
N VAL A 189 3.22 -10.02 4.10
CA VAL A 189 2.96 -9.69 2.69
C VAL A 189 1.51 -9.31 2.49
N LEU A 190 1.28 -8.32 1.63
CA LEU A 190 -0.02 -7.94 1.09
C LEU A 190 0.13 -7.49 -0.36
N GLU A 191 -0.98 -7.37 -1.07
CA GLU A 191 -1.05 -6.77 -2.40
C GLU A 191 -1.82 -5.44 -2.33
N CYS A 192 -1.33 -4.45 -3.07
CA CYS A 192 -2.01 -3.19 -3.30
C CYS A 192 -2.27 -3.03 -4.80
N GLY A 193 -3.52 -2.76 -5.16
CA GLY A 193 -3.91 -2.44 -6.52
C GLY A 193 -4.03 -0.93 -6.72
N MET A 194 -3.64 -0.47 -7.89
CA MET A 194 -3.80 0.92 -8.33
C MET A 194 -4.37 0.98 -9.73
N SER A 195 -5.21 1.97 -10.00
CA SER A 195 -5.63 2.28 -11.35
C SER A 195 -5.83 3.77 -11.55
N CYS A 196 -5.53 4.27 -12.75
CA CYS A 196 -5.64 5.67 -13.15
C CYS A 196 -6.45 5.88 -14.43
N GLY A 197 -7.10 4.82 -14.90
CA GLY A 197 -7.85 4.80 -16.14
C GLY A 197 -8.12 3.37 -16.59
N ARG A 198 -8.81 3.23 -17.73
CA ARG A 198 -9.17 1.93 -18.30
C ARG A 198 -7.95 1.05 -18.65
N GLU A 199 -6.89 1.68 -19.14
CA GLU A 199 -5.64 1.07 -19.60
C GLU A 199 -4.46 1.60 -18.76
N CYS A 200 -4.76 1.86 -17.49
CA CYS A 200 -3.78 2.30 -16.54
C CYS A 200 -4.12 1.65 -15.22
N GLY A 201 -3.47 0.53 -14.93
CA GLY A 201 -3.50 -0.06 -13.61
C GLY A 201 -2.26 -0.88 -13.38
N HIS A 202 -1.86 -0.99 -12.13
CA HIS A 202 -0.82 -1.92 -11.74
C HIS A 202 -1.06 -2.43 -10.33
N GLY A 203 -0.58 -3.65 -10.08
CA GLY A 203 -0.55 -4.27 -8.77
C GLY A 203 0.86 -4.28 -8.24
N VAL A 204 0.99 -4.08 -6.93
CA VAL A 204 2.25 -4.27 -6.23
C VAL A 204 2.05 -5.25 -5.07
N ARG A 205 2.96 -6.20 -4.97
CA ARG A 205 3.19 -7.00 -3.79
C ARG A 205 4.07 -6.21 -2.83
N VAL A 206 3.62 -6.10 -1.60
CA VAL A 206 4.24 -5.31 -0.54
C VAL A 206 4.76 -6.28 0.51
N PHE A 207 6.08 -6.40 0.60
CA PHE A 207 6.73 -7.11 1.70
C PHE A 207 6.99 -6.14 2.84
N ILE A 208 6.58 -6.51 4.04
CA ILE A 208 6.75 -5.70 5.25
C ILE A 208 7.52 -6.48 6.31
N LYS A 209 8.28 -5.76 7.14
CA LYS A 209 8.98 -6.34 8.28
C LYS A 209 8.96 -5.41 9.48
N LYS A 210 9.11 -5.98 10.67
CA LYS A 210 9.18 -5.27 11.93
C LYS A 210 10.63 -4.95 12.27
N VAL A 211 10.94 -3.67 12.47
CA VAL A 211 12.25 -3.18 12.90
C VAL A 211 12.04 -2.24 14.09
N ASN A 212 12.69 -2.52 15.21
CA ASN A 212 12.61 -1.72 16.44
C ASN A 212 11.16 -1.41 16.88
N GLY A 213 10.29 -2.42 16.78
CA GLY A 213 8.89 -2.30 17.18
C GLY A 213 7.95 -1.70 16.12
N LYS A 214 8.47 -1.17 15.01
CA LYS A 214 7.69 -0.53 13.94
C LYS A 214 7.67 -1.36 12.67
N TRP A 215 6.58 -1.32 11.95
CA TRP A 215 6.46 -1.95 10.63
C TRP A 215 6.97 -1.02 9.54
N ILE A 216 7.82 -1.56 8.67
CA ILE A 216 8.36 -0.86 7.51
C ILE A 216 8.12 -1.70 6.26
N ILE A 217 8.02 -1.02 5.12
CA ILE A 217 8.06 -1.66 3.81
C ILE A 217 9.50 -2.10 3.56
N ASP A 218 9.69 -3.40 3.35
CA ASP A 218 10.97 -3.99 2.99
C ASP A 218 11.19 -3.97 1.48
N LYS A 219 10.16 -4.31 0.71
CA LYS A 219 10.21 -4.34 -0.75
C LYS A 219 8.83 -4.15 -1.37
N LEU A 220 8.79 -3.45 -2.49
CA LEU A 220 7.67 -3.44 -3.43
C LEU A 220 8.06 -4.23 -4.68
N GLU A 221 7.18 -5.12 -5.12
CA GLU A 221 7.38 -5.93 -6.32
C GLU A 221 6.14 -5.82 -7.21
N GLU A 222 6.32 -5.37 -8.44
CA GLU A 222 5.22 -5.25 -9.39
C GLU A 222 4.68 -6.63 -9.79
N THR A 223 3.36 -6.80 -9.74
CA THR A 223 2.69 -8.09 -9.99
C THR A 223 1.97 -8.14 -11.33
N TRP A 224 1.39 -7.03 -11.75
CA TRP A 224 0.70 -6.90 -13.03
C TRP A 224 0.65 -5.42 -13.45
N ILE A 225 0.56 -5.19 -14.76
CA ILE A 225 0.26 -3.90 -15.39
C ILE A 225 -0.88 -4.13 -16.39
N VAL A 226 -1.79 -3.18 -16.49
CA VAL A 226 -2.87 -3.10 -17.48
C VAL A 226 -2.61 -1.95 -18.43
#